data_AF-A0A2E7XML5-F1
#
_entry.id   AF-A0A2E7XML5-F1
#
_cell.length_a   1.000
_cell.length_b   1.000
_cell.length_c   1.000
_cell.angle_alpha   90.00
_cell.angle_beta   90.00
_cell.angle_gamma   90.00
#
_symmetry.space_group_name_H-M   'P 1'
#
loop_
_entity.id
_entity.type
_entity.pdbx_description
1 polymer ?
#
loop_
_entity_poly.entity_id
_entity_poly.type
_entity_poly.pdbx_seq_one_letter_code
_entity_poly.pdbx_strand_id
1 'polypeptide(L)'
;MLSFSSLTRIRAVHHSVGMFLAFFLVVISLTGIALNHSGAMRLDERTVPAFIASRYYSTEDVSGYYLNDRHYYVIGGKLFIDRKEVSLCEEINGAIRIDDQAAVLCLSELLVFSSDHQFSERIGSSFGFPENVRRIASHKNQLLLGLGEDIYSFDVETLKLQPGPTDGGTVVWSEAGSVPNSLLLSESVSWQKFILDLHSGMFFGAGGIWLTDLVGVLTIAMAVSGLVMSIAGTNVMR
;
A
#
# COMPACT_ATOMS: atom_id res chain seq x y z
N MET A 1 -30.93 47.23 -15.67
CA MET A 1 -31.19 47.48 -14.24
C MET A 1 -31.82 46.23 -13.64
N LEU A 2 -31.21 45.63 -12.61
CA LEU A 2 -31.85 44.54 -11.86
C LEU A 2 -32.96 45.13 -10.98
N SER A 3 -34.09 44.43 -10.84
CA SER A 3 -35.18 44.85 -9.95
C SER A 3 -34.78 44.68 -8.47
N PHE A 4 -35.33 45.51 -7.59
CA PHE A 4 -35.10 45.42 -6.15
C PHE A 4 -35.46 44.04 -5.57
N SER A 5 -36.49 43.39 -6.13
CA SER A 5 -36.91 42.03 -5.75
C SER A 5 -35.95 40.93 -6.23
N SER A 6 -35.22 41.15 -7.33
CA SER A 6 -34.21 40.19 -7.80
C SER A 6 -32.92 40.29 -6.99
N LEU A 7 -32.52 41.49 -6.58
CA LEU A 7 -31.37 41.72 -5.69
C LEU A 7 -31.55 41.09 -4.30
N THR A 8 -32.74 41.19 -3.71
CA THR A 8 -33.05 40.58 -2.41
C THR A 8 -33.03 39.05 -2.47
N ARG A 9 -33.55 38.45 -3.56
CA ARG A 9 -33.45 37.00 -3.79
C ARG A 9 -32.01 36.52 -3.96
N ILE A 10 -31.20 37.25 -4.75
CA ILE A 10 -29.77 36.92 -4.93
C ILE A 10 -29.05 36.95 -3.58
N ARG A 11 -29.29 37.97 -2.75
CA ARG A 11 -28.68 38.07 -1.42
C ARG A 11 -29.06 36.92 -0.49
N ALA A 12 -30.33 36.51 -0.49
CA ALA A 12 -30.80 35.38 0.32
C ALA A 12 -30.14 34.06 -0.10
N VAL A 13 -30.06 33.79 -1.42
CA VAL A 13 -29.40 32.60 -1.97
C VAL A 13 -27.89 32.62 -1.70
N HIS A 14 -27.24 33.78 -1.88
CA HIS A 14 -25.83 33.94 -1.58
C HIS A 14 -25.53 33.63 -0.10
N HIS A 15 -26.36 34.12 0.82
CA HIS A 15 -26.18 33.84 2.25
C HIS A 15 -26.33 32.35 2.57
N SER A 16 -27.37 31.67 2.05
CA SER A 16 -27.58 30.25 2.35
C SER A 16 -26.51 29.34 1.74
N VAL A 17 -26.12 29.58 0.48
CA VAL A 17 -25.05 28.85 -0.19
C VAL A 17 -23.70 29.13 0.49
N GLY A 18 -23.43 30.38 0.87
CA GLY A 18 -22.22 30.75 1.59
C GLY A 18 -22.08 30.04 2.94
N MET A 19 -23.18 29.90 3.69
CA MET A 19 -23.17 29.17 4.96
C MET A 19 -22.88 27.67 4.79
N PHE A 20 -23.43 27.05 3.75
CA PHE A 20 -23.11 25.68 3.38
C PHE A 20 -21.63 25.52 3.00
N LEU A 21 -21.10 26.42 2.17
CA LEU A 21 -19.71 26.36 1.70
C LEU A 21 -18.67 26.64 2.77
N ALA A 22 -19.00 27.43 3.80
CA ALA A 22 -18.05 27.87 4.81
C ALA A 22 -17.27 26.70 5.44
N PHE A 23 -17.96 25.61 5.78
CA PHE A 23 -17.30 24.40 6.32
C PHE A 23 -16.28 23.82 5.33
N PHE A 24 -16.69 23.60 4.08
CA PHE A 24 -15.83 22.98 3.07
C PHE A 24 -14.64 23.87 2.71
N LEU A 25 -14.85 25.19 2.60
CA LEU A 25 -13.78 26.14 2.32
C LEU A 25 -12.75 26.19 3.44
N VAL A 26 -13.16 26.06 4.71
CA VAL A 26 -12.22 25.94 5.83
C VAL A 26 -11.37 24.68 5.67
N VAL A 27 -11.97 23.52 5.40
CA VAL A 27 -11.24 22.26 5.23
C VAL A 27 -10.28 22.32 4.03
N ILE A 28 -10.76 22.76 2.87
CA ILE A 28 -9.96 22.87 1.64
C ILE A 28 -8.83 23.90 1.81
N SER A 29 -9.07 25.02 2.50
CA SER A 29 -8.03 26.02 2.75
C SER A 29 -6.97 25.50 3.71
N LEU A 30 -7.35 24.87 4.82
CA LEU A 30 -6.38 24.31 5.78
C LEU A 30 -5.52 23.22 5.14
N THR A 31 -6.15 22.30 4.42
CA THR A 31 -5.43 21.24 3.68
C THR A 31 -4.57 21.82 2.56
N GLY A 32 -5.05 22.81 1.82
CA GLY A 32 -4.30 23.48 0.76
C GLY A 32 -3.08 24.24 1.28
N ILE A 33 -3.20 24.95 2.41
CA ILE A 33 -2.07 25.60 3.09
C ILE A 33 -1.06 24.54 3.55
N ALA A 34 -1.53 23.43 4.13
CA ALA A 34 -0.67 22.35 4.55
C ALA A 34 0.11 21.74 3.37
N LEU A 35 -0.57 21.52 2.24
CA LEU A 35 0.05 21.02 1.01
C LEU A 35 1.05 22.01 0.40
N ASN A 36 0.74 23.31 0.43
CA ASN A 36 1.65 24.35 -0.07
C ASN A 36 2.96 24.44 0.75
N HIS A 37 2.92 24.05 2.02
CA HIS A 37 4.07 24.00 2.92
C HIS A 37 4.54 22.56 3.20
N SER A 38 4.24 21.60 2.32
CA SER A 38 4.51 20.18 2.57
C SER A 38 5.99 19.90 2.83
N GLY A 39 6.90 20.49 2.04
CA GLY A 39 8.34 20.30 2.21
C GLY A 39 8.87 20.89 3.53
N ALA A 40 8.41 22.08 3.92
CA ALA A 40 8.82 22.70 5.20
C ALA A 40 8.33 21.89 6.41
N MET A 41 7.18 21.24 6.29
CA MET A 41 6.61 20.36 7.32
C MET A 41 7.05 18.89 7.19
N ARG A 42 7.79 18.55 6.13
CA ARG A 42 8.25 17.19 5.80
C ARG A 42 7.09 16.18 5.74
N LEU A 43 5.98 16.57 5.11
CA LEU A 43 4.77 15.74 5.02
C LEU A 43 4.94 14.54 4.08
N ASP A 44 5.86 14.64 3.13
CA ASP A 44 6.25 13.59 2.19
C ASP A 44 7.17 12.55 2.84
N GLU A 45 8.00 12.95 3.80
CA GLU A 45 8.93 12.06 4.51
C GLU A 45 8.30 11.31 5.69
N ARG A 46 7.18 11.81 6.22
CA ARG A 46 6.48 11.20 7.35
C ARG A 46 5.29 10.39 6.87
N THR A 47 5.19 9.15 7.34
CA THR A 47 4.09 8.25 6.99
C THR A 47 2.92 8.40 7.96
N VAL A 48 1.71 8.15 7.45
CA VAL A 48 0.54 8.03 8.33
C VAL A 48 0.62 6.72 9.11
N PRO A 49 0.06 6.66 10.33
CA PRO A 49 0.00 5.42 11.09
C PRO A 49 -0.60 4.27 10.27
N ALA A 50 -0.03 3.07 10.39
CA ALA A 50 -0.41 1.89 9.60
C ALA A 50 -1.91 1.56 9.68
N PHE A 51 -2.57 1.78 10.83
CA PHE A 51 -4.00 1.55 10.99
C PHE A 51 -4.87 2.50 10.15
N ILE A 52 -4.42 3.73 9.92
CA ILE A 52 -5.09 4.69 9.03
C ILE A 52 -4.83 4.25 7.59
N ALA A 53 -3.57 3.98 7.26
CA ALA A 53 -3.18 3.55 5.93
C ALA A 53 -3.99 2.32 5.47
N SER A 54 -4.03 1.26 6.28
CA SER A 54 -4.73 0.01 5.96
C SER A 54 -6.24 0.12 5.88
N ARG A 55 -6.84 1.19 6.44
CA ARG A 55 -8.29 1.40 6.40
C ARG A 55 -8.73 2.12 5.13
N TYR A 56 -7.91 3.03 4.61
CA TYR A 56 -8.27 3.95 3.53
C TYR A 56 -7.53 3.70 2.23
N TYR A 57 -6.44 2.93 2.29
CA TYR A 57 -5.62 2.57 1.14
C TYR A 57 -5.61 1.05 0.99
N SER A 58 -5.51 0.62 -0.26
CA SER A 58 -5.29 -0.77 -0.63
C SER A 58 -4.02 -0.80 -1.47
N THR A 59 -3.23 -1.86 -1.30
CA THR A 59 -2.16 -2.20 -2.24
C THR A 59 -2.70 -3.18 -3.28
N GLU A 60 -1.93 -3.40 -4.33
CA GLU A 60 -2.10 -4.61 -5.14
C GLU A 60 -1.93 -5.86 -4.27
N ASP A 61 -2.54 -6.96 -4.69
CA ASP A 61 -2.42 -8.25 -4.01
C ASP A 61 -0.97 -8.72 -4.10
N VAL A 62 -0.22 -8.54 -3.00
CA VAL A 62 1.12 -9.07 -2.84
C VAL A 62 1.00 -10.50 -2.34
N SER A 63 1.43 -11.44 -3.16
CA SER A 63 1.60 -12.84 -2.77
C SER A 63 2.78 -12.98 -1.82
N GLY A 64 2.60 -13.78 -0.78
CA GLY A 64 3.65 -14.10 0.18
C GLY A 64 3.41 -15.45 0.82
N TYR A 65 4.25 -15.81 1.78
CA TYR A 65 4.16 -17.09 2.48
C TYR A 65 4.08 -16.85 3.97
N TYR A 66 3.15 -17.52 4.65
CA TYR A 66 3.00 -17.46 6.10
C TYR A 66 3.68 -18.67 6.74
N LEU A 67 4.71 -18.41 7.54
CA LEU A 67 5.51 -19.45 8.19
C LEU A 67 5.95 -19.00 9.58
N ASN A 68 5.78 -19.87 10.58
CA ASN A 68 6.16 -19.61 11.99
C ASN A 68 5.67 -18.25 12.50
N ASP A 69 4.39 -17.95 12.26
CA ASP A 69 3.73 -16.71 12.67
C ASP A 69 4.29 -15.42 12.05
N ARG A 70 4.95 -15.54 10.89
CA ARG A 70 5.49 -14.41 10.13
C ARG A 70 5.15 -14.48 8.66
N HIS A 71 5.08 -13.32 8.03
CA HIS A 71 4.89 -13.21 6.59
C HIS A 71 6.22 -12.96 5.88
N TYR A 72 6.48 -13.75 4.86
CA TYR A 72 7.61 -13.61 3.94
C TYR A 72 7.07 -13.14 2.60
N TYR A 73 7.54 -11.99 2.12
CA TYR A 73 7.02 -11.42 0.89
C TYR A 73 8.03 -10.49 0.22
N VAL A 74 7.84 -10.23 -1.07
CA VAL A 74 8.74 -9.41 -1.87
C VAL A 74 8.03 -8.15 -2.36
N ILE A 75 8.69 -7.00 -2.21
CA ILE A 75 8.27 -5.74 -2.83
C ILE A 75 9.51 -5.08 -3.43
N GLY A 76 9.47 -4.77 -4.73
CA GLY A 76 10.56 -4.05 -5.41
C GLY A 76 11.91 -4.76 -5.34
N GLY A 77 11.93 -6.09 -5.43
CA GLY A 77 13.15 -6.91 -5.40
C GLY A 77 13.78 -7.09 -4.01
N LYS A 78 13.05 -6.75 -2.95
CA LYS A 78 13.48 -6.86 -1.56
C LYS A 78 12.58 -7.82 -0.80
N LEU A 79 13.19 -8.76 -0.08
CA LEU A 79 12.50 -9.69 0.79
C LEU A 79 12.27 -9.06 2.16
N PHE A 80 11.02 -9.11 2.60
CA PHE A 80 10.58 -8.68 3.91
C PHE A 80 10.16 -9.87 4.75
N ILE A 81 10.51 -9.82 6.03
CA ILE A 81 9.89 -10.64 7.08
C ILE A 81 9.09 -9.69 7.96
N ASP A 82 7.77 -9.82 7.91
CA ASP A 82 6.79 -8.90 8.48
C ASP A 82 6.98 -7.44 8.06
N ARG A 83 7.88 -6.69 8.71
CA ARG A 83 8.17 -5.27 8.40
C ARG A 83 9.64 -4.99 8.18
N LYS A 84 10.50 -5.99 8.37
CA LYS A 84 11.94 -5.83 8.27
C LYS A 84 12.40 -6.30 6.90
N GLU A 85 13.06 -5.42 6.16
CA GLU A 85 13.86 -5.82 4.99
C GLU A 85 15.01 -6.71 5.48
N VAL A 86 15.09 -7.94 4.97
CA VAL A 86 16.09 -8.91 5.43
C VAL A 86 17.12 -9.28 4.36
N SER A 87 16.75 -9.20 3.07
CA SER A 87 17.66 -9.52 1.97
C SER A 87 17.09 -9.06 0.62
N LEU A 88 17.88 -9.19 -0.44
CA LEU A 88 17.41 -9.02 -1.82
C LEU A 88 16.81 -10.34 -2.33
N CYS A 89 15.71 -10.23 -3.06
CA CYS A 89 14.97 -11.35 -3.65
C CYS A 89 14.06 -10.79 -4.73
N GLU A 90 14.27 -11.15 -6.00
CA GLU A 90 13.45 -10.64 -7.10
C GLU A 90 12.01 -11.17 -7.03
N GLU A 91 11.86 -12.45 -6.73
CA GLU A 91 10.58 -13.13 -6.63
C GLU A 91 10.68 -14.24 -5.58
N ILE A 92 9.62 -14.43 -4.79
CA ILE A 92 9.53 -15.49 -3.78
C ILE A 92 8.63 -16.62 -4.29
N ASN A 93 9.17 -17.84 -4.37
CA ASN A 93 8.48 -19.02 -4.91
C ASN A 93 8.28 -20.11 -3.86
N GLY A 94 8.56 -19.81 -2.59
CA GLY A 94 8.23 -20.67 -1.45
C GLY A 94 8.90 -20.22 -0.17
N ALA A 95 8.34 -20.61 0.98
CA ALA A 95 8.98 -20.54 2.28
C ALA A 95 8.58 -21.76 3.10
N ILE A 96 9.57 -22.49 3.62
CA ILE A 96 9.35 -23.69 4.44
C ILE A 96 10.21 -23.67 5.70
N ARG A 97 9.80 -24.45 6.70
CA ARG A 97 10.61 -24.72 7.89
C ARG A 97 11.42 -26.00 7.71
N ILE A 98 12.70 -25.92 8.07
CA ILE A 98 13.65 -27.03 8.17
C ILE A 98 14.27 -26.92 9.56
N ASP A 99 14.00 -27.87 10.45
CA ASP A 99 14.30 -27.82 11.88
C ASP A 99 13.76 -26.52 12.49
N ASP A 100 14.66 -25.72 13.06
CA ASP A 100 14.38 -24.41 13.63
C ASP A 100 14.70 -23.26 12.65
N GLN A 101 15.12 -23.57 11.43
CA GLN A 101 15.45 -22.60 10.39
C GLN A 101 14.27 -22.41 9.42
N ALA A 102 14.23 -21.23 8.80
CA ALA A 102 13.35 -20.97 7.67
C ALA A 102 14.17 -20.95 6.39
N ALA A 103 13.70 -21.63 5.35
CA ALA A 103 14.30 -21.62 4.03
C ALA A 103 13.30 -21.01 3.03
N VAL A 104 13.75 -19.99 2.31
CA VAL A 104 12.97 -19.21 1.35
C VAL A 104 13.55 -19.42 -0.04
N LEU A 105 12.72 -19.85 -0.98
CA LEU A 105 13.09 -19.97 -2.37
C LEU A 105 12.89 -18.61 -3.06
N CYS A 106 14.00 -18.03 -3.52
CA CYS A 106 14.01 -16.82 -4.34
C CYS A 106 14.51 -17.16 -5.74
N LEU A 107 13.59 -17.31 -6.70
CA LEU A 107 13.90 -17.72 -8.07
C LEU A 107 14.78 -18.99 -8.14
N SER A 108 16.10 -18.84 -8.33
CA SER A 108 17.10 -19.93 -8.40
C SER A 108 18.09 -19.91 -7.23
N GLU A 109 17.69 -19.33 -6.10
CA GLU A 109 18.51 -19.27 -4.89
C GLU A 109 17.69 -19.67 -3.67
N LEU A 110 18.34 -20.32 -2.71
CA LEU A 110 17.77 -20.62 -1.41
C LEU A 110 18.37 -19.67 -0.38
N LEU A 111 17.53 -18.90 0.29
CA LEU A 111 17.91 -18.05 1.40
C LEU A 111 17.52 -18.77 2.69
N VAL A 112 18.48 -18.97 3.59
CA VAL A 112 18.22 -19.65 4.87
C VAL A 112 18.36 -18.64 6.00
N PHE A 113 17.41 -18.74 6.92
CA PHE A 113 17.27 -17.89 8.08
C PHE A 113 17.35 -18.73 9.35
N SER A 114 18.05 -18.21 10.35
CA SER A 114 18.11 -18.80 11.68
C SER A 114 16.74 -18.75 12.37
N SER A 115 16.64 -19.39 13.54
CA SER A 115 15.42 -19.46 14.35
C SER A 115 14.91 -18.12 14.86
N ASP A 116 15.77 -17.11 14.89
CA ASP A 116 15.44 -15.72 15.19
C ASP A 116 15.14 -14.89 13.92
N HIS A 117 14.99 -15.55 12.76
CA HIS A 117 14.69 -14.97 11.45
C HIS A 117 15.74 -13.99 10.94
N GLN A 118 16.99 -14.16 11.37
CA GLN A 118 18.10 -13.44 10.78
C GLN A 118 18.62 -14.19 9.56
N PHE A 119 19.02 -13.42 8.54
CA PHE A 119 19.65 -13.98 7.35
C PHE A 119 20.95 -14.69 7.75
N SER A 120 21.05 -15.97 7.46
CA SER A 120 22.23 -16.79 7.75
C SER A 120 23.06 -16.99 6.50
N GLU A 121 22.43 -17.48 5.43
CA GLU A 121 23.15 -17.88 4.21
C GLU A 121 22.29 -17.74 2.95
N ARG A 122 22.99 -17.66 1.81
CA ARG A 122 22.41 -17.69 0.47
C ARG A 122 23.11 -18.77 -0.34
N ILE A 123 22.34 -19.71 -0.85
CA ILE A 123 22.82 -20.85 -1.61
C ILE A 123 22.28 -20.70 -3.04
N GLY A 124 23.16 -20.27 -3.94
CA GLY A 124 22.88 -20.15 -5.37
C GLY A 124 23.47 -21.30 -6.18
N SER A 125 23.31 -21.22 -7.50
CA SER A 125 23.78 -22.26 -8.44
C SER A 125 25.27 -22.54 -8.38
N SER A 126 26.09 -21.53 -8.06
CA SER A 126 27.55 -21.70 -7.88
C SER A 126 27.94 -22.67 -6.77
N PHE A 127 27.05 -22.92 -5.81
CA PHE A 127 27.25 -23.85 -4.69
C PHE A 127 26.53 -25.19 -4.90
N GLY A 128 25.96 -25.44 -6.08
CA GLY A 128 25.27 -26.69 -6.41
C GLY A 128 23.76 -26.66 -6.18
N PHE A 129 23.16 -25.51 -5.88
CA PHE A 129 21.71 -25.38 -5.89
C PHE A 129 21.20 -25.50 -7.34
N PRO A 130 20.20 -26.36 -7.62
CA PRO A 130 19.75 -26.56 -8.97
C PRO A 130 19.05 -25.33 -9.56
N GLU A 131 19.19 -25.15 -10.87
CA GLU A 131 18.41 -24.16 -11.60
C GLU A 131 16.96 -24.65 -11.80
N ASN A 132 16.03 -23.71 -11.98
CA ASN A 132 14.62 -23.99 -12.30
C ASN A 132 13.82 -24.71 -11.20
N VAL A 133 14.18 -24.51 -9.93
CA VAL A 133 13.32 -24.92 -8.81
C VAL A 133 12.06 -24.07 -8.81
N ARG A 134 10.90 -24.69 -8.98
CA ARG A 134 9.63 -23.95 -9.08
C ARG A 134 8.90 -23.79 -7.75
N ARG A 135 9.09 -24.75 -6.86
CA ARG A 135 8.41 -24.84 -5.57
C ARG A 135 9.23 -25.67 -4.60
N ILE A 136 9.02 -25.40 -3.31
CA ILE A 136 9.65 -26.12 -2.20
C ILE A 136 8.60 -26.71 -1.27
N ALA A 137 8.95 -27.83 -0.63
CA ALA A 137 8.14 -28.48 0.39
C ALA A 137 9.04 -28.93 1.55
N SER A 138 8.44 -29.12 2.72
CA SER A 138 9.09 -29.77 3.86
C SER A 138 8.46 -31.13 4.08
N HIS A 139 9.28 -32.19 4.13
CA HIS A 139 8.83 -33.54 4.43
C HIS A 139 9.78 -34.21 5.42
N LYS A 140 9.27 -34.57 6.61
CA LYS A 140 10.09 -35.12 7.71
C LYS A 140 11.37 -34.30 7.94
N ASN A 141 11.23 -32.98 7.87
CA ASN A 141 12.34 -32.05 8.06
C ASN A 141 13.42 -32.08 6.95
N GLN A 142 13.09 -32.59 5.77
CA GLN A 142 13.92 -32.50 4.58
C GLN A 142 13.32 -31.47 3.63
N LEU A 143 14.18 -30.66 3.02
CA LEU A 143 13.81 -29.76 1.95
C LEU A 143 13.61 -30.57 0.67
N LEU A 144 12.40 -30.52 0.13
CA LEU A 144 12.09 -31.07 -1.17
C LEU A 144 11.99 -29.95 -2.20
N LEU A 145 12.60 -30.19 -3.36
CA LEU A 145 12.60 -29.29 -4.50
C LEU A 145 11.72 -29.89 -5.60
N GLY A 146 10.81 -29.08 -6.14
CA GLY A 146 10.08 -29.41 -7.37
C GLY A 146 10.83 -28.91 -8.59
N LEU A 147 11.44 -29.82 -9.34
CA LEU A 147 12.14 -29.54 -10.59
C LEU A 147 11.30 -30.10 -11.76
N GLY A 148 10.43 -29.28 -12.32
CA GLY A 148 9.47 -29.75 -13.32
C GLY A 148 8.43 -30.68 -12.69
N GLU A 149 8.34 -31.92 -13.20
CA GLU A 149 7.47 -32.97 -12.64
C GLU A 149 8.16 -33.82 -11.56
N ASP A 150 9.48 -33.75 -11.49
CA ASP A 150 10.27 -34.54 -10.56
C ASP A 150 10.42 -33.86 -9.20
N ILE A 151 10.54 -34.70 -8.16
CA ILE A 151 10.76 -34.27 -6.79
C ILE A 151 12.14 -34.77 -6.36
N TYR A 152 12.94 -33.86 -5.80
CA TYR A 152 14.25 -34.18 -5.25
C TYR A 152 14.32 -33.73 -3.80
N SER A 153 15.07 -34.48 -2.98
CA SER A 153 15.48 -34.02 -1.65
C SER A 153 16.79 -33.25 -1.78
N PHE A 154 16.86 -32.09 -1.14
CA PHE A 154 18.07 -31.28 -1.07
C PHE A 154 18.51 -31.15 0.38
N ASP A 155 19.76 -31.51 0.64
CA ASP A 155 20.38 -31.40 1.95
C ASP A 155 21.16 -30.08 2.03
N VAL A 156 20.73 -29.19 2.93
CA VAL A 156 21.25 -27.82 3.03
C VAL A 156 22.68 -27.78 3.59
N GLU A 157 23.08 -28.78 4.39
CA GLU A 157 24.43 -28.83 4.98
C GLU A 157 25.46 -29.39 3.99
N THR A 158 25.10 -30.45 3.27
CA THR A 158 25.99 -31.14 2.33
C THR A 158 25.88 -30.61 0.90
N LEU A 159 24.85 -29.80 0.61
CA LEU A 159 24.54 -29.22 -0.70
C LEU A 159 24.35 -30.28 -1.79
N LYS A 160 23.83 -31.46 -1.41
CA LYS A 160 23.64 -32.59 -2.31
C LYS A 160 22.16 -32.81 -2.63
N LEU A 161 21.92 -33.12 -3.89
CA LEU A 161 20.62 -33.53 -4.40
C LEU A 161 20.50 -35.06 -4.33
N GLN A 162 19.37 -35.54 -3.83
CA GLN A 162 19.01 -36.95 -3.76
C GLN A 162 17.63 -37.17 -4.36
N PRO A 163 17.30 -38.37 -4.86
CA PRO A 163 15.95 -38.68 -5.30
C PRO A 163 14.93 -38.37 -4.19
N GLY A 164 13.78 -37.82 -4.58
CA GLY A 164 12.72 -37.49 -3.63
C GLY A 164 12.18 -38.73 -2.88
N PRO A 165 11.36 -38.49 -1.84
CA PRO A 165 10.74 -39.57 -1.07
C PRO A 165 9.95 -40.53 -1.96
N THR A 166 10.17 -41.83 -1.75
CA THR A 166 9.40 -42.91 -2.39
C THR A 166 8.33 -43.48 -1.46
N ASP A 167 8.29 -43.03 -0.20
CA ASP A 167 7.20 -43.35 0.69
C ASP A 167 5.94 -42.60 0.24
N GLY A 168 4.81 -43.29 0.16
CA GLY A 168 3.52 -42.75 -0.30
C GLY A 168 2.90 -41.71 0.64
N GLY A 169 3.71 -40.99 1.43
CA GLY A 169 3.29 -39.88 2.26
C GLY A 169 2.89 -38.67 1.41
N THR A 170 1.92 -37.89 1.88
CA THR A 170 1.52 -36.66 1.21
C THR A 170 2.57 -35.57 1.44
N VAL A 171 3.21 -35.12 0.36
CA VAL A 171 4.10 -33.96 0.39
C VAL A 171 3.26 -32.69 0.46
N VAL A 172 3.49 -31.87 1.50
CA VAL A 172 2.83 -30.57 1.66
C VAL A 172 3.73 -29.50 1.08
N TRP A 173 3.31 -28.94 -0.06
CA TRP A 173 4.03 -27.87 -0.73
C TRP A 173 3.82 -26.53 -0.03
N SER A 174 4.82 -25.66 -0.14
CA SER A 174 4.68 -24.26 0.22
C SER A 174 3.62 -23.62 -0.68
N GLU A 175 2.59 -23.05 -0.08
CA GLU A 175 1.50 -22.38 -0.80
C GLU A 175 1.55 -20.87 -0.55
N ALA A 176 1.41 -20.12 -1.64
CA ALA A 176 1.31 -18.67 -1.56
C ALA A 176 -0.03 -18.26 -0.95
N GLY A 177 0.02 -17.36 0.02
CA GLY A 177 -1.13 -16.68 0.60
C GLY A 177 -1.10 -15.18 0.32
N SER A 178 -2.17 -14.50 0.73
CA SER A 178 -2.21 -13.04 0.70
C SER A 178 -1.45 -12.45 1.89
N VAL A 179 -0.71 -11.38 1.63
CA VAL A 179 -0.05 -10.62 2.70
C VAL A 179 -1.02 -9.56 3.23
N PRO A 180 -1.21 -9.44 4.55
CA PRO A 180 -2.06 -8.40 5.13
C PRO A 180 -1.59 -6.99 4.74
N ASN A 181 -2.54 -6.16 4.29
CA ASN A 181 -2.29 -4.75 3.94
C ASN A 181 -1.61 -3.94 5.06
N SER A 182 -1.78 -4.32 6.32
CA SER A 182 -1.10 -3.67 7.45
C SER A 182 0.43 -3.77 7.40
N LEU A 183 0.97 -4.84 6.78
CA LEU A 183 2.40 -5.02 6.55
C LEU A 183 2.87 -4.27 5.29
N LEU A 184 2.01 -4.21 4.27
CA LEU A 184 2.32 -3.57 2.97
C LEU A 184 2.25 -2.03 3.03
N LEU A 185 1.41 -1.48 3.90
CA LEU A 185 1.09 -0.04 3.94
C LEU A 185 1.77 0.74 5.07
N SER A 186 2.51 0.09 5.98
CA SER A 186 3.04 0.77 7.17
C SER A 186 4.05 1.88 6.85
N GLU A 187 4.65 1.88 5.66
CA GLU A 187 5.65 2.87 5.24
C GLU A 187 5.38 3.51 3.87
N SER A 188 4.31 3.14 3.16
CA SER A 188 4.10 3.60 1.77
C SER A 188 3.21 4.83 1.62
N VAL A 189 2.43 5.20 2.65
CA VAL A 189 1.50 6.34 2.57
C VAL A 189 2.02 7.51 3.41
N SER A 190 2.42 8.58 2.73
CA SER A 190 2.87 9.83 3.37
C SER A 190 1.70 10.69 3.86
N TRP A 191 1.95 11.57 4.84
CA TRP A 191 0.98 12.58 5.26
C TRP A 191 0.59 13.52 4.11
N GLN A 192 1.51 13.79 3.18
CA GLN A 192 1.22 14.56 1.99
C GLN A 192 0.15 13.89 1.13
N LYS A 193 0.29 12.58 0.84
CA LYS A 193 -0.71 11.81 0.08
C LYS A 193 -2.06 11.83 0.79
N PHE A 194 -2.07 11.59 2.09
CA PHE A 194 -3.29 11.57 2.89
C PHE A 194 -4.05 12.90 2.86
N ILE A 195 -3.35 14.01 3.09
CA ILE A 195 -3.94 15.35 3.07
C ILE A 195 -4.40 15.71 1.65
N LEU A 196 -3.67 15.30 0.61
CA LEU A 196 -4.05 15.52 -0.79
C LEU A 196 -5.33 14.78 -1.15
N ASP A 197 -5.51 13.54 -0.70
CA ASP A 197 -6.72 12.77 -0.95
C ASP A 197 -7.92 13.35 -0.19
N LEU A 198 -7.70 13.90 1.01
CA LEU A 198 -8.73 14.63 1.75
C LEU A 198 -9.10 15.94 1.03
N HIS A 199 -8.11 16.68 0.54
CA HIS A 199 -8.29 17.95 -0.17
C HIS A 199 -9.05 17.77 -1.48
N SER A 200 -8.73 16.71 -2.24
CA SER A 200 -9.38 16.40 -3.52
C SER A 200 -10.70 15.64 -3.39
N GLY A 201 -11.14 15.33 -2.16
CA GLY A 201 -12.35 14.55 -1.92
C GLY A 201 -12.19 13.05 -2.21
N MET A 202 -11.07 12.61 -2.80
CA MET A 202 -10.76 11.21 -3.10
C MET A 202 -10.83 10.31 -1.86
N PHE A 203 -10.55 10.85 -0.68
CA PHE A 203 -10.68 10.15 0.59
C PHE A 203 -12.09 9.54 0.82
N PHE A 204 -13.14 10.15 0.25
CA PHE A 204 -14.52 9.64 0.31
C PHE A 204 -14.93 8.88 -0.97
N GLY A 205 -13.97 8.51 -1.82
CA GLY A 205 -14.19 7.85 -3.10
C GLY A 205 -14.83 8.76 -4.15
N ALA A 206 -15.51 8.16 -5.12
CA ALA A 206 -16.09 8.88 -6.25
C ALA A 206 -17.07 9.98 -5.82
N GLY A 207 -17.90 9.74 -4.79
CA GLY A 207 -18.86 10.72 -4.29
C GLY A 207 -18.18 11.98 -3.70
N GLY A 208 -17.02 11.82 -3.08
CA GLY A 208 -16.25 12.93 -2.55
C GLY A 208 -15.68 13.85 -3.63
N ILE A 209 -15.23 13.28 -4.75
CA ILE A 209 -14.74 14.04 -5.91
C ILE A 209 -15.85 14.91 -6.49
N TRP A 210 -17.04 14.34 -6.72
CA TRP A 210 -18.20 15.10 -7.19
C TRP A 210 -18.62 16.20 -6.21
N LEU A 211 -18.52 15.93 -4.90
CA LEU A 211 -18.81 16.93 -3.86
C LEU A 211 -17.79 18.08 -3.89
N THR A 212 -16.49 17.80 -4.03
CA THR A 212 -15.47 18.86 -4.14
C THR A 212 -15.63 19.68 -5.41
N ASP A 213 -16.01 19.06 -6.54
CA ASP A 213 -16.31 19.77 -7.78
C ASP A 213 -17.53 20.70 -7.61
N LEU A 214 -18.59 20.21 -6.96
CA LEU A 214 -19.77 21.01 -6.63
C LEU A 214 -19.40 22.21 -5.75
N VAL A 215 -18.59 21.99 -4.72
CA VAL A 215 -18.08 23.07 -3.84
C VAL A 215 -17.30 24.09 -4.67
N GLY A 216 -16.46 23.66 -5.61
CA GLY A 216 -15.74 24.56 -6.52
C GLY A 216 -16.67 25.41 -7.40
N VAL A 217 -17.68 24.79 -8.03
CA VAL A 217 -18.67 25.49 -8.86
C VAL A 217 -19.47 26.51 -8.03
N LEU A 218 -19.94 26.11 -6.85
CA LEU A 218 -20.68 27.00 -5.95
C LEU A 218 -19.79 28.16 -5.46
N THR A 219 -18.50 27.93 -5.24
CA THR A 219 -17.54 28.98 -4.85
C THR A 219 -17.38 30.01 -5.98
N ILE A 220 -17.28 29.58 -7.23
CA ILE A 220 -17.26 30.49 -8.39
C ILE A 220 -18.57 31.29 -8.46
N ALA A 221 -19.72 30.64 -8.28
CA ALA A 221 -21.01 31.31 -8.25
C ALA A 221 -21.11 32.34 -7.12
N MET A 222 -20.53 32.06 -5.95
CA MET A 222 -20.44 32.99 -4.83
C MET A 222 -19.57 34.21 -5.16
N ALA A 223 -18.41 34.01 -5.79
CA ALA A 223 -17.54 35.10 -6.23
C ALA A 223 -18.26 36.03 -7.23
N VAL A 224 -18.93 35.45 -8.24
CA VAL A 224 -19.68 36.20 -9.25
C VAL A 224 -20.86 36.94 -8.63
N SER A 225 -21.68 36.27 -7.82
CA SER A 225 -22.85 36.89 -7.19
C SER A 225 -22.46 38.01 -6.21
N GLY A 226 -21.36 37.84 -5.46
CA GLY A 226 -20.78 38.88 -4.62
C GLY A 226 -20.38 40.13 -5.42
N LEU A 227 -19.69 39.94 -6.55
CA LEU A 227 -19.28 41.03 -7.43
C LEU A 227 -20.48 41.77 -8.03
N VAL A 228 -21.49 41.03 -8.51
CA VAL A 228 -22.73 41.60 -9.05
C VAL A 228 -23.45 42.44 -8.00
N MET A 229 -23.58 41.94 -6.77
CA MET A 229 -24.20 42.69 -5.67
C MET A 229 -23.38 43.94 -5.31
N SER A 230 -22.05 43.86 -5.31
CA SER A 230 -21.18 45.02 -5.03
C SER A 230 -21.37 46.12 -6.06
N ILE A 231 -21.33 45.78 -7.36
CA ILE A 231 -21.49 46.76 -8.46
C ILE A 231 -22.91 47.34 -8.48
N ALA A 232 -23.93 46.49 -8.32
CA ALA A 232 -25.32 46.94 -8.29
C ALA A 232 -25.59 47.85 -7.08
N GLY A 233 -25.03 47.54 -5.90
CA GLY A 233 -25.13 48.36 -4.71
C GLY A 233 -24.47 49.73 -4.87
N THR A 234 -23.31 49.80 -5.53
CA THR A 234 -22.63 51.08 -5.82
C THR A 234 -23.40 51.99 -6.77
N ASN A 235 -24.18 51.43 -7.70
CA ASN A 235 -25.00 52.20 -8.65
C ASN A 235 -26.33 52.69 -8.07
N VAL A 236 -26.75 52.19 -6.89
CA VAL A 236 -27.97 52.65 -6.20
C VAL A 236 -27.67 53.79 -5.22
N MET A 237 -26.42 53.91 -4.74
CA MET A 237 -25.98 55.02 -3.86
C MET A 237 -25.39 56.21 -4.64
N ARG A 238 -25.46 56.19 -5.97
CA ARG A 238 -25.03 57.26 -6.87
C ARG A 238 -26.25 57.83 -7.58
#